data_AF-A0A926VYY6-F1
#
_entry.id   AF-A0A926VYY6-F1
#
_cell.length_a   1.000
_cell.length_b   1.000
_cell.length_c   1.000
_cell.angle_alpha   90.00
_cell.angle_beta   90.00
_cell.angle_gamma   90.00
#
_symmetry.space_group_name_H-M   'P 1'
#
loop_
_entity.id
_entity.type
_entity.pdbx_description
1 polymer ?
#
loop_
_entity_poly.entity_id
_entity_poly.type
_entity_poly.pdbx_seq_one_letter_code
_entity_poly.pdbx_strand_id
1 'polypeptide(L)'
;MAKPSSKPKKSTVSSSTDSTSPDNLAQEEDPATATITVTAVEIPELTEQEISDRLHLERQVEKAFYLAGKALTELRDRKLYRSTHKTFEEYCRERFGFERRYPYRLMESTVVVDNLMKMCPIRTHFQNDLDTSTPDSSETQVLPINEYQLRPLIPLEPEVQREAWQQAVEAAGGKVPSGRIVKDVVQRIIERTRVPNTYQLGEVCQILAKDNPELRGKGGCWGIVNHVGEFSCTVTTWDGEYTVRIAHLKPLNYLPAECQQMQLISDRINQLRDNENLEEAAHNMLEHLGKLKRPYLTAVEEKLLSVIEQEYGVNEGNEPIAHS
;
A
#
# COMPACT_ATOMS: atom_id res chain seq x y z
N MET A 1 31.93 26.08 40.36
CA MET A 1 32.30 26.96 39.22
C MET A 1 31.05 27.21 38.40
N ALA A 2 30.76 28.48 38.14
CA ALA A 2 29.49 28.99 37.66
C ALA A 2 29.31 28.90 36.13
N LYS A 3 28.05 28.75 35.70
CA LYS A 3 27.49 29.11 34.38
C LYS A 3 27.67 30.64 34.14
N PRO A 4 27.58 31.20 32.92
CA PRO A 4 26.30 31.24 32.19
C PRO A 4 26.29 31.42 30.65
N SER A 5 25.05 31.29 30.15
CA SER A 5 24.47 31.70 28.85
C SER A 5 24.78 33.14 28.42
N SER A 6 24.84 33.41 27.10
CA SER A 6 24.27 34.65 26.51
C SER A 6 24.10 34.60 24.97
N LYS A 7 22.89 34.92 24.48
CA LYS A 7 22.66 35.88 23.37
C LYS A 7 22.33 37.25 24.05
N PRO A 8 22.06 38.39 23.38
CA PRO A 8 22.23 38.84 21.97
C PRO A 8 22.98 40.20 21.88
N LYS A 9 23.12 40.85 20.70
CA LYS A 9 23.19 42.33 20.64
C LYS A 9 22.78 42.96 19.31
N LYS A 10 21.94 43.98 19.49
CA LYS A 10 21.35 44.98 18.59
C LYS A 10 22.35 46.12 18.42
N SER A 11 22.51 46.66 17.20
CA SER A 11 23.32 47.84 16.92
C SER A 11 22.44 49.09 16.80
N THR A 12 22.77 50.08 17.62
CA THR A 12 22.25 51.44 17.66
C THR A 12 23.13 52.34 16.78
N VAL A 13 22.56 53.29 16.05
CA VAL A 13 23.29 54.42 15.44
C VAL A 13 22.72 55.73 15.99
N SER A 14 23.62 56.65 16.33
CA SER A 14 23.38 57.88 17.08
C SER A 14 23.47 59.13 16.20
N SER A 15 22.55 60.07 16.45
CA SER A 15 22.71 61.54 16.54
C SER A 15 23.31 62.40 15.41
N SER A 16 22.58 63.44 15.02
CA SER A 16 23.08 64.83 14.97
C SER A 16 21.93 65.84 15.14
N THR A 17 22.28 66.95 15.77
CA THR A 17 21.48 68.03 16.38
C THR A 17 21.21 69.20 15.44
N ASP A 18 20.08 69.91 15.58
CA ASP A 18 20.13 71.38 15.77
C ASP A 18 18.82 71.95 16.37
N SER A 19 18.95 73.08 17.06
CA SER A 19 18.01 73.65 18.04
C SER A 19 17.31 74.90 17.49
N THR A 20 16.02 75.12 17.78
CA THR A 20 15.43 76.46 18.06
C THR A 20 14.02 76.32 18.70
N SER A 21 13.80 76.99 19.84
CA SER A 21 12.49 77.32 20.47
C SER A 21 12.47 78.85 20.71
N PRO A 22 11.39 79.55 21.15
CA PRO A 22 10.12 79.06 21.74
C PRO A 22 8.83 79.87 21.36
N ASP A 23 7.75 79.56 22.09
CA ASP A 23 6.51 80.33 22.36
C ASP A 23 5.34 80.26 21.36
N ASN A 24 4.27 79.52 21.72
CA ASN A 24 3.09 80.18 22.31
C ASN A 24 2.06 79.20 22.92
N LEU A 25 1.61 79.59 24.12
CA LEU A 25 0.37 79.35 24.89
C LEU A 25 -0.35 77.99 24.91
N ALA A 26 -0.57 77.56 26.17
CA ALA A 26 -1.37 76.46 26.66
C ALA A 26 -2.86 76.48 26.25
N GLN A 27 -3.39 75.29 25.96
CA GLN A 27 -4.73 74.87 26.37
C GLN A 27 -4.65 73.41 26.83
N GLU A 28 -4.94 73.20 28.11
CA GLU A 28 -5.18 71.88 28.71
C GLU A 28 -6.51 71.36 28.18
N GLU A 29 -6.51 70.21 27.49
CA GLU A 29 -7.69 69.37 27.35
C GLU A 29 -7.39 67.95 27.84
N ASP A 30 -8.28 67.48 28.71
CA ASP A 30 -8.33 66.18 29.40
C ASP A 30 -8.00 64.96 28.51
N PRO A 31 -7.16 64.01 28.94
CA PRO A 31 -6.77 62.86 28.10
C PRO A 31 -7.76 61.67 28.18
N ALA A 32 -9.03 61.89 28.51
CA ALA A 32 -9.94 60.83 28.92
C ALA A 32 -11.11 60.52 27.96
N THR A 33 -11.04 60.85 26.67
CA THR A 33 -12.04 60.32 25.70
C THR A 33 -11.54 60.23 24.26
N ALA A 34 -10.49 59.46 24.01
CA ALA A 34 -10.18 59.03 22.64
C ALA A 34 -11.10 57.86 22.26
N THR A 35 -12.34 58.14 21.85
CA THR A 35 -13.20 57.15 21.20
C THR A 35 -12.58 56.79 19.86
N ILE A 36 -11.92 55.63 19.78
CA ILE A 36 -11.46 55.05 18.53
C ILE A 36 -12.71 54.57 17.79
N THR A 37 -13.21 55.37 16.86
CA THR A 37 -14.29 54.99 15.94
C THR A 37 -13.73 53.96 14.96
N VAL A 38 -13.84 52.67 15.31
CA VAL A 38 -13.61 51.58 14.37
C VAL A 38 -14.74 51.63 13.35
N THR A 39 -14.46 52.25 12.21
CA THR A 39 -15.38 52.27 11.07
C THR A 39 -15.43 50.84 10.53
N ALA A 40 -16.52 50.12 10.81
CA ALA A 40 -16.74 48.79 10.26
C ALA A 40 -16.85 48.91 8.73
N VAL A 41 -15.84 48.42 8.02
CA VAL A 41 -15.90 48.29 6.56
C VAL A 41 -16.87 47.15 6.25
N GLU A 42 -18.08 47.49 5.81
CA GLU A 42 -19.05 46.51 5.32
C GLU A 42 -18.49 45.86 4.05
N ILE A 43 -18.17 44.56 4.13
CA ILE A 43 -17.72 43.77 2.99
C ILE A 43 -18.98 43.42 2.17
N PRO A 44 -19.08 43.83 0.90
CA PRO A 44 -20.27 43.55 0.08
C PRO A 44 -20.45 42.05 -0.12
N GLU A 45 -21.70 41.59 -0.15
CA GLU A 45 -22.05 40.20 -0.48
C GLU A 45 -21.70 39.88 -1.94
N LEU A 46 -21.30 38.63 -2.22
CA LEU A 46 -20.95 38.22 -3.59
C LEU A 46 -22.16 38.28 -4.52
N THR A 47 -21.93 38.75 -5.74
CA THR A 47 -22.89 38.68 -6.85
C THR A 47 -23.07 37.23 -7.33
N GLU A 48 -24.18 36.94 -8.01
CA GLU A 48 -24.44 35.62 -8.61
C GLU A 48 -23.32 35.18 -9.57
N GLN A 49 -22.75 36.14 -10.31
CA GLN A 49 -21.62 35.88 -11.20
C GLN A 49 -20.37 35.47 -10.41
N GLU A 50 -20.02 36.19 -9.34
CA GLU A 50 -18.86 35.85 -8.50
C GLU A 50 -19.04 34.49 -7.81
N ILE A 51 -20.27 34.12 -7.43
CA ILE A 51 -20.58 32.80 -6.86
C ILE A 51 -20.34 31.70 -7.91
N SER A 52 -20.78 31.92 -9.15
CA SER A 52 -20.54 31.00 -10.27
C SER A 52 -19.05 30.86 -10.58
N ASP A 53 -18.33 31.97 -10.66
CA ASP A 53 -16.89 32.00 -10.92
C ASP A 53 -16.11 31.28 -9.81
N ARG A 54 -16.48 31.52 -8.54
CA ARG A 54 -15.92 30.80 -7.39
C ARG A 54 -16.09 29.29 -7.56
N LEU A 55 -17.30 28.81 -7.85
CA LEU A 55 -17.57 27.38 -8.02
C LEU A 55 -16.76 26.78 -9.18
N HIS A 56 -16.62 27.51 -10.28
CA HIS A 56 -15.82 27.08 -11.43
C HIS A 56 -14.34 26.92 -11.04
N LEU A 57 -13.77 27.92 -10.37
CA LEU A 57 -12.38 27.93 -9.93
C LEU A 57 -12.10 26.84 -8.88
N GLU A 58 -13.00 26.65 -7.92
CA GLU A 58 -12.90 25.57 -6.92
C GLU A 58 -12.82 24.19 -7.59
N ARG A 59 -13.70 23.91 -8.57
CA ARG A 59 -13.68 22.65 -9.32
C ARG A 59 -12.40 22.45 -10.12
N GLN A 60 -11.79 23.51 -10.65
CA GLN A 60 -10.50 23.40 -11.33
C GLN A 60 -9.40 23.00 -10.35
N VAL A 61 -9.37 23.60 -9.16
CA VAL A 61 -8.39 23.29 -8.12
C VAL A 61 -8.52 21.84 -7.66
N GLU A 62 -9.74 21.37 -7.40
CA GLU A 62 -10.01 19.98 -6.98
C GLU A 62 -9.59 18.94 -8.04
N LYS A 63 -9.70 19.29 -9.33
CA LYS A 63 -9.30 18.40 -10.44
C LYS A 63 -7.81 18.48 -10.78
N ALA A 64 -7.08 19.46 -10.27
CA ALA A 64 -5.70 19.74 -10.69
C ALA A 64 -4.76 18.55 -10.52
N PHE A 65 -4.83 17.84 -9.39
CA PHE A 65 -3.97 16.67 -9.14
C PHE A 65 -4.26 15.52 -10.12
N TYR A 66 -5.53 15.29 -10.44
CA TYR A 66 -5.98 14.25 -11.36
C TYR A 66 -5.52 14.55 -12.79
N LEU A 67 -5.73 15.79 -13.25
CA LEU A 67 -5.28 16.26 -14.57
C LEU A 67 -3.74 16.19 -14.69
N ALA A 68 -3.02 16.62 -13.65
CA ALA A 68 -1.57 16.50 -13.60
C ALA A 68 -1.12 15.04 -13.69
N GLY A 69 -1.76 14.13 -12.95
CA GLY A 69 -1.46 12.70 -13.00
C GLY A 69 -1.69 12.10 -14.40
N LYS A 70 -2.80 12.44 -15.08
CA LYS A 70 -3.07 12.00 -16.46
C LYS A 70 -2.02 12.51 -17.44
N ALA A 71 -1.68 13.80 -17.37
CA ALA A 71 -0.66 14.39 -18.21
C ALA A 71 0.72 13.77 -17.98
N LEU A 72 1.08 13.50 -16.73
CA LEU A 72 2.33 12.81 -16.38
C LEU A 72 2.37 11.39 -16.95
N THR A 73 1.25 10.65 -16.90
CA THR A 73 1.13 9.31 -17.52
C THR A 73 1.42 9.38 -19.02
N GLU A 74 0.78 10.32 -19.73
CA GLU A 74 1.00 10.53 -21.17
C GLU A 74 2.47 10.91 -21.49
N LEU A 75 3.06 11.83 -20.71
CA LEU A 75 4.46 12.22 -20.84
C LEU A 75 5.41 11.02 -20.68
N ARG A 76 5.13 10.15 -19.70
CA ARG A 76 5.93 8.96 -19.38
C ARG A 76 5.79 7.90 -20.47
N ASP A 77 4.56 7.49 -20.77
CA ASP A 77 4.28 6.32 -21.60
C ASP A 77 4.67 6.57 -23.06
N ARG A 78 4.49 7.80 -23.54
CA ARG A 78 4.93 8.24 -24.88
C ARG A 78 6.39 8.72 -24.91
N LYS A 79 7.08 8.71 -23.77
CA LYS A 79 8.48 9.15 -23.60
C LYS A 79 8.74 10.54 -24.19
N LEU A 80 7.84 11.49 -23.95
CA LEU A 80 7.92 12.85 -24.53
C LEU A 80 9.06 13.70 -23.94
N TYR A 81 9.75 13.19 -22.92
CA TYR A 81 10.94 13.78 -22.32
C TYR A 81 12.26 13.37 -23.00
N ARG A 82 12.23 12.39 -23.92
CA ARG A 82 13.43 11.73 -24.47
C ARG A 82 14.41 12.64 -25.23
N SER A 83 13.97 13.82 -25.68
CA SER A 83 14.82 14.78 -26.38
C SER A 83 15.69 15.61 -25.44
N THR A 84 15.32 15.72 -24.18
CA THR A 84 16.00 16.59 -23.19
C THR A 84 16.58 15.81 -22.01
N HIS A 85 15.94 14.71 -21.59
CA HIS A 85 16.36 13.95 -20.41
C HIS A 85 16.42 12.46 -20.70
N LYS A 86 17.34 11.75 -20.03
CA LYS A 86 17.50 10.30 -20.22
C LYS A 86 16.39 9.51 -19.51
N THR A 87 15.91 10.02 -18.39
CA THR A 87 14.91 9.37 -17.55
C THR A 87 13.73 10.29 -17.27
N PHE A 88 12.57 9.70 -16.99
CA PHE A 88 11.35 10.44 -16.68
C PHE A 88 11.49 11.19 -15.35
N GLU A 89 12.20 10.60 -14.38
CA GLU A 89 12.43 11.17 -13.06
C GLU A 89 13.30 12.42 -13.09
N GLU A 90 14.34 12.42 -13.93
CA GLU A 90 15.21 13.57 -14.14
C GLU A 90 14.40 14.73 -14.74
N TYR A 91 13.60 14.45 -15.77
CA TYR A 91 12.70 15.43 -16.37
C TYR A 91 11.71 16.01 -15.36
N CYS A 92 11.07 15.18 -14.54
CA CYS A 92 10.11 15.67 -13.55
C CYS A 92 10.77 16.50 -12.45
N ARG A 93 11.99 16.15 -12.06
CA ARG A 93 12.76 16.89 -11.07
C ARG A 93 13.16 18.27 -11.59
N GLU A 94 13.74 18.32 -12.79
CA GLU A 94 14.26 19.57 -13.35
C GLU A 94 13.15 20.51 -13.84
N ARG A 95 12.09 19.96 -14.46
CA ARG A 95 10.99 20.78 -15.00
C ARG A 95 9.97 21.22 -13.97
N PHE A 96 9.62 20.34 -13.02
CA PHE A 96 8.51 20.56 -12.09
C PHE A 96 8.95 20.61 -10.62
N GLY A 97 10.23 20.40 -10.31
CA GLY A 97 10.72 20.34 -8.93
C GLY A 97 10.23 19.12 -8.15
N PHE A 98 9.76 18.08 -8.84
CA PHE A 98 9.16 16.93 -8.17
C PHE A 98 10.21 15.95 -7.62
N GLU A 99 9.96 15.49 -6.39
CA GLU A 99 10.67 14.35 -5.83
C GLU A 99 10.37 13.07 -6.60
N ARG A 100 11.32 12.14 -6.67
CA ARG A 100 11.24 10.92 -7.47
C ARG A 100 9.91 10.17 -7.37
N ARG A 101 9.33 10.05 -6.17
CA ARG A 101 8.10 9.26 -5.92
C ARG A 101 6.81 10.04 -6.20
N TYR A 102 6.84 11.37 -6.15
CA TYR A 102 5.63 12.18 -6.24
C TYR A 102 4.90 12.06 -7.60
N PRO A 103 5.57 12.11 -8.77
CA PRO A 103 4.91 11.92 -10.06
C PRO A 103 4.21 10.55 -10.17
N TYR A 104 4.86 9.49 -9.69
CA TYR A 104 4.28 8.15 -9.69
C TYR A 104 3.05 8.06 -8.79
N ARG A 105 3.06 8.70 -7.61
CA ARG A 105 1.87 8.76 -6.74
C ARG A 105 0.69 9.48 -7.38
N LEU A 106 0.95 10.57 -8.12
CA LEU A 106 -0.09 11.24 -8.89
C LEU A 106 -0.68 10.32 -9.96
N MET A 107 0.16 9.59 -10.70
CA MET A 107 -0.28 8.60 -11.70
C MET A 107 -1.11 7.48 -11.05
N GLU A 108 -0.60 6.85 -9.99
CA GLU A 108 -1.27 5.79 -9.22
C GLU A 108 -2.63 6.28 -8.72
N SER A 109 -2.70 7.51 -8.23
CA SER A 109 -3.95 8.14 -7.77
C SER A 109 -4.98 8.29 -8.88
N THR A 110 -4.57 8.59 -10.12
CA THR A 110 -5.52 8.67 -11.23
C THR A 110 -6.22 7.35 -11.51
N VAL A 111 -5.52 6.23 -11.32
CA VAL A 111 -6.09 4.89 -11.49
C VAL A 111 -7.17 4.63 -10.44
N VAL A 112 -6.92 5.04 -9.19
CA VAL A 112 -7.90 4.93 -8.11
C VAL A 112 -9.11 5.84 -8.38
N VAL A 113 -8.89 7.10 -8.79
CA VAL A 113 -9.99 8.02 -9.15
C VAL A 113 -10.84 7.44 -10.28
N ASP A 114 -10.23 6.92 -11.35
CA ASP A 114 -10.95 6.29 -12.46
C ASP A 114 -11.76 5.08 -11.98
N ASN A 115 -11.23 4.28 -11.05
CA ASN A 115 -11.93 3.16 -10.44
C ASN A 115 -13.13 3.61 -9.58
N LEU A 116 -12.98 4.70 -8.82
CA LEU A 116 -14.08 5.29 -8.05
C LEU A 116 -15.17 5.86 -8.97
N MET A 117 -14.79 6.52 -10.07
CA MET A 117 -15.74 7.05 -11.07
C MET A 117 -16.58 5.96 -11.74
N LYS A 118 -16.09 4.71 -11.83
CA LYS A 118 -16.84 3.59 -12.41
C LYS A 118 -18.06 3.14 -11.57
N MET A 119 -18.25 3.62 -10.34
CA MET A 119 -19.37 3.22 -9.47
C MET A 119 -20.79 3.65 -9.94
N CYS A 120 -20.97 4.47 -10.99
CA CYS A 120 -22.30 4.73 -11.54
C CYS A 120 -22.33 5.15 -13.05
N PRO A 121 -23.30 4.67 -13.85
CA PRO A 121 -23.52 5.03 -15.26
C PRO A 121 -24.55 6.17 -15.45
N ILE A 122 -24.56 7.21 -14.61
CA ILE A 122 -25.50 8.34 -14.76
C ILE A 122 -24.71 9.65 -14.76
N ARG A 123 -24.62 10.25 -15.96
CA ARG A 123 -23.94 11.51 -16.31
C ARG A 123 -22.66 11.78 -15.53
N THR A 124 -21.56 11.23 -16.03
CA THR A 124 -20.29 11.93 -15.94
C THR A 124 -20.51 13.36 -16.44
N HIS A 125 -20.39 14.38 -15.57
CA HIS A 125 -20.23 15.79 -15.94
C HIS A 125 -18.86 16.02 -16.64
N PHE A 126 -18.59 15.18 -17.64
CA PHE A 126 -17.48 15.23 -18.58
C PHE A 126 -17.99 15.31 -20.02
N GLN A 127 -19.32 15.33 -20.24
CA GLN A 127 -19.90 15.71 -21.53
C GLN A 127 -20.26 17.20 -21.50
N ASN A 128 -19.78 17.91 -22.52
CA ASN A 128 -19.93 19.34 -22.80
C ASN A 128 -21.22 20.01 -22.34
N ASP A 129 -21.07 21.29 -22.00
CA ASP A 129 -22.11 22.31 -21.85
C ASP A 129 -23.21 22.20 -22.92
N LEU A 130 -24.36 21.62 -22.56
CA LEU A 130 -25.70 22.08 -22.95
C LEU A 130 -26.76 21.27 -22.18
N ASP A 131 -27.87 21.94 -21.88
CA ASP A 131 -29.13 21.39 -21.36
C ASP A 131 -29.30 21.25 -19.84
N THR A 132 -29.56 22.43 -19.26
CA THR A 132 -30.78 22.83 -18.52
C THR A 132 -31.62 21.75 -17.82
N SER A 133 -31.88 22.02 -16.54
CA SER A 133 -33.13 21.72 -15.82
C SER A 133 -33.51 20.26 -15.58
N THR A 134 -32.93 19.65 -14.55
CA THR A 134 -33.69 18.75 -13.65
C THR A 134 -33.23 18.96 -12.21
N PRO A 135 -34.08 19.50 -11.32
CA PRO A 135 -33.90 19.35 -9.89
C PRO A 135 -34.36 17.95 -9.45
N ASP A 136 -33.76 17.49 -8.35
CA ASP A 136 -34.09 16.34 -7.52
C ASP A 136 -33.40 14.98 -7.74
N SER A 137 -32.57 14.65 -6.74
CA SER A 137 -32.19 13.31 -6.23
C SER A 137 -31.16 12.48 -7.00
N SER A 138 -30.12 13.10 -7.56
CA SER A 138 -28.88 12.36 -7.89
C SER A 138 -27.87 12.59 -6.78
N GLU A 139 -27.60 11.57 -5.96
CA GLU A 139 -26.51 11.57 -4.97
C GLU A 139 -25.24 12.08 -5.65
N THR A 140 -24.77 13.26 -5.25
CA THR A 140 -23.57 13.86 -5.84
C THR A 140 -22.39 12.98 -5.42
N GLN A 141 -21.79 12.29 -6.40
CA GLN A 141 -20.66 11.41 -6.13
C GLN A 141 -19.52 12.22 -5.50
N VAL A 142 -19.20 11.93 -4.23
CA VAL A 142 -18.11 12.57 -3.50
C VAL A 142 -16.79 12.01 -4.02
N LEU A 143 -16.08 12.79 -4.83
CA LEU A 143 -14.78 12.42 -5.37
C LEU A 143 -13.62 12.92 -4.50
N PRO A 144 -12.45 12.26 -4.55
CA PRO A 144 -11.24 12.75 -3.91
C PRO A 144 -10.80 14.08 -4.53
N ILE A 145 -10.39 15.02 -3.68
CA ILE A 145 -9.91 16.35 -4.08
C ILE A 145 -8.38 16.42 -4.09
N ASN A 146 -7.69 15.46 -3.45
CA ASN A 146 -6.24 15.45 -3.32
C ASN A 146 -5.65 14.04 -3.29
N GLU A 147 -4.42 13.89 -3.81
CA GLU A 147 -3.64 12.64 -3.83
C GLU A 147 -3.47 12.01 -2.44
N TYR A 148 -3.36 12.83 -1.39
CA TYR A 148 -3.15 12.35 -0.02
C TYR A 148 -4.29 11.45 0.48
N GLN A 149 -5.52 11.71 0.06
CA GLN A 149 -6.70 10.91 0.43
C GLN A 149 -6.65 9.51 -0.20
N LEU A 150 -5.96 9.37 -1.33
CA LEU A 150 -5.93 8.15 -2.12
C LEU A 150 -4.77 7.23 -1.76
N ARG A 151 -3.71 7.75 -1.12
CA ARG A 151 -2.54 6.94 -0.72
C ARG A 151 -2.90 5.65 0.03
N PRO A 152 -3.83 5.62 0.99
CA PRO A 152 -4.21 4.39 1.68
C PRO A 152 -4.95 3.40 0.79
N LEU A 153 -5.58 3.86 -0.29
CA LEU A 153 -6.38 3.04 -1.21
C LEU A 153 -5.53 2.39 -2.32
N ILE A 154 -4.42 3.01 -2.73
CA ILE A 154 -3.54 2.50 -3.79
C ILE A 154 -3.19 0.99 -3.66
N PRO A 155 -2.83 0.45 -2.48
CA PRO A 155 -2.46 -0.97 -2.36
C PRO A 155 -3.65 -1.94 -2.31
N LEU A 156 -4.90 -1.45 -2.26
CA LEU A 156 -6.08 -2.30 -2.15
C LEU A 156 -6.57 -2.77 -3.53
N GLU A 157 -7.28 -3.89 -3.54
CA GLU A 157 -7.96 -4.38 -4.74
C GLU A 157 -9.05 -3.40 -5.22
N PRO A 158 -9.33 -3.30 -6.53
CA PRO A 158 -10.25 -2.31 -7.07
C PRO A 158 -11.64 -2.32 -6.41
N GLU A 159 -12.16 -3.48 -6.01
CA GLU A 159 -13.47 -3.55 -5.33
C GLU A 159 -13.40 -3.00 -3.91
N VAL A 160 -12.35 -3.37 -3.19
CA VAL A 160 -12.08 -2.94 -1.81
C VAL A 160 -11.78 -1.44 -1.76
N GLN A 161 -11.13 -0.87 -2.78
CA GLN A 161 -10.94 0.58 -2.91
C GLN A 161 -12.27 1.33 -2.89
N ARG A 162 -13.27 0.82 -3.64
CA ARG A 162 -14.58 1.47 -3.75
C ARG A 162 -15.36 1.34 -2.45
N GLU A 163 -15.36 0.16 -1.83
CA GLU A 163 -15.96 -0.06 -0.52
C GLU A 163 -15.33 0.86 0.55
N ALA A 164 -14.00 0.92 0.59
CA ALA A 164 -13.27 1.74 1.54
C ALA A 164 -13.53 3.24 1.36
N TRP A 165 -13.62 3.71 0.12
CA TRP A 165 -13.98 5.11 -0.13
C TRP A 165 -15.42 5.42 0.29
N GLN A 166 -16.38 4.55 -0.05
CA GLN A 166 -17.79 4.71 0.33
C GLN A 166 -17.95 4.79 1.86
N GLN A 167 -17.33 3.85 2.59
CA GLN A 167 -17.34 3.86 4.06
C GLN A 167 -16.66 5.11 4.65
N ALA A 168 -15.63 5.65 3.97
CA ALA A 168 -14.98 6.89 4.39
C ALA A 168 -15.89 8.11 4.19
N VAL A 169 -16.63 8.19 3.09
CA VAL A 169 -17.62 9.26 2.83
C VAL A 169 -18.75 9.19 3.86
N GLU A 170 -19.24 8.00 4.18
CA GLU A 170 -20.25 7.79 5.22
C GLU A 170 -19.75 8.23 6.60
N ALA A 171 -18.53 7.85 6.97
CA ALA A 171 -17.89 8.28 8.22
C ALA A 171 -17.64 9.80 8.29
N ALA A 172 -17.52 10.46 7.14
CA ALA A 172 -17.41 11.91 7.02
C ALA A 172 -18.77 12.64 6.93
N GLY A 173 -19.89 11.92 7.07
CA GLY A 173 -21.24 12.48 7.02
C GLY A 173 -21.65 12.94 5.62
N GLY A 174 -21.26 12.21 4.58
CA GLY A 174 -21.58 12.53 3.19
C GLY A 174 -20.70 13.63 2.57
N LYS A 175 -19.65 14.06 3.27
CA LYS A 175 -18.67 15.05 2.80
C LYS A 175 -17.39 14.37 2.32
N VAL A 176 -16.55 15.14 1.63
CA VAL A 176 -15.21 14.71 1.21
C VAL A 176 -14.40 14.27 2.44
N PRO A 177 -14.00 12.98 2.55
CA PRO A 177 -13.34 12.49 3.75
C PRO A 177 -11.90 12.99 3.84
N SER A 178 -11.43 13.30 5.05
CA SER A 178 -10.02 13.62 5.25
C SER A 178 -9.14 12.38 5.04
N GLY A 179 -7.87 12.56 4.66
CA GLY A 179 -6.96 11.42 4.49
C GLY A 179 -6.75 10.59 5.76
N ARG A 180 -7.00 11.14 6.95
CA ARG A 180 -7.01 10.39 8.22
C ARG A 180 -8.20 9.44 8.29
N ILE A 181 -9.41 9.93 7.99
CA ILE A 181 -10.63 9.12 7.96
C ILE A 181 -10.48 7.97 6.95
N VAL A 182 -9.97 8.26 5.75
CA VAL A 182 -9.73 7.23 4.73
C VAL A 182 -8.74 6.19 5.24
N LYS A 183 -7.63 6.62 5.84
CA LYS A 183 -6.63 5.70 6.41
C LYS A 183 -7.23 4.81 7.49
N ASP A 184 -8.01 5.38 8.41
CA ASP A 184 -8.61 4.63 9.52
C ASP A 184 -9.65 3.61 9.01
N VAL A 185 -10.46 3.97 8.01
CA VAL A 185 -11.40 3.06 7.36
C VAL A 185 -10.68 1.93 6.64
N VAL A 186 -9.65 2.25 5.86
CA VAL A 186 -8.82 1.25 5.18
C VAL A 186 -8.21 0.29 6.19
N GLN A 187 -7.65 0.81 7.29
CA GLN A 187 -7.06 0.00 8.34
C GLN A 187 -8.11 -0.94 8.97
N ARG A 188 -9.31 -0.45 9.27
CA ARG A 188 -10.41 -1.30 9.77
C ARG A 188 -10.83 -2.37 8.77
N ILE A 189 -10.89 -2.06 7.48
CA ILE A 189 -11.24 -3.03 6.43
C ILE A 189 -10.16 -4.10 6.33
N ILE A 190 -8.89 -3.70 6.33
CA ILE A 190 -7.76 -4.62 6.37
C ILE A 190 -7.88 -5.52 7.60
N GLU A 191 -8.06 -4.96 8.79
CA GLU A 191 -8.19 -5.70 10.05
C GLU A 191 -9.39 -6.66 10.08
N ARG A 192 -10.55 -6.23 9.59
CA ARG A 192 -11.77 -7.06 9.51
C ARG A 192 -11.62 -8.21 8.50
N THR A 193 -10.88 -7.96 7.42
CA THR A 193 -10.60 -8.98 6.40
C THR A 193 -9.37 -9.83 6.73
N ARG A 194 -8.71 -9.60 7.88
CA ARG A 194 -7.72 -10.54 8.44
C ARG A 194 -8.43 -11.82 8.85
N VAL A 195 -8.57 -12.74 7.90
CA VAL A 195 -8.78 -14.14 8.27
C VAL A 195 -7.51 -14.55 9.02
N PRO A 196 -7.58 -14.85 10.33
CA PRO A 196 -6.40 -15.23 11.09
C PRO A 196 -5.76 -16.45 10.43
N ASN A 197 -4.44 -16.53 10.50
CA ASN A 197 -3.74 -17.71 10.03
C ASN A 197 -4.23 -18.93 10.83
N THR A 198 -4.93 -19.83 10.15
CA THR A 198 -5.50 -21.03 10.76
C THR A 198 -4.54 -22.22 10.73
N TYR A 199 -3.41 -22.09 10.03
CA TYR A 199 -2.41 -23.14 9.93
C TYR A 199 -1.71 -23.39 11.27
N GLN A 200 -1.40 -24.65 11.53
CA GLN A 200 -0.66 -25.08 12.72
C GLN A 200 0.73 -25.61 12.34
N LEU A 201 1.67 -25.58 13.29
CA LEU A 201 2.98 -26.20 13.12
C LEU A 201 2.83 -27.71 12.85
N GLY A 202 3.56 -28.21 11.86
CA GLY A 202 3.48 -29.61 11.41
C GLY A 202 2.28 -29.92 10.50
N GLU A 203 1.41 -28.95 10.21
CA GLU A 203 0.30 -29.15 9.28
C GLU A 203 0.81 -29.31 7.84
N VAL A 204 0.22 -30.24 7.10
CA VAL A 204 0.57 -30.50 5.70
C VAL A 204 -0.35 -29.69 4.79
N CYS A 205 0.27 -28.91 3.91
CA CYS A 205 -0.42 -28.05 2.95
C CYS A 205 0.13 -28.25 1.54
N GLN A 206 -0.61 -27.75 0.56
CA GLN A 206 -0.22 -27.73 -0.85
C GLN A 206 0.03 -26.30 -1.31
N ILE A 207 1.13 -26.09 -2.04
CA ILE A 207 1.51 -24.81 -2.61
C ILE A 207 0.72 -24.55 -3.90
N LEU A 208 0.11 -23.38 -3.97
CA LEU A 208 -0.62 -22.87 -5.12
C LEU A 208 0.21 -21.76 -5.80
N ALA A 209 0.95 -22.11 -6.85
CA ALA A 209 1.82 -21.16 -7.54
C ALA A 209 1.06 -19.95 -8.12
N LYS A 210 -0.15 -20.16 -8.68
CA LYS A 210 -0.99 -19.13 -9.33
C LYS A 210 -0.13 -18.09 -10.07
N ASP A 211 -0.18 -16.82 -9.65
CA ASP A 211 0.51 -15.68 -10.26
C ASP A 211 1.80 -15.28 -9.52
N ASN A 212 2.29 -16.08 -8.56
CA ASN A 212 3.49 -15.76 -7.80
C ASN A 212 4.76 -16.26 -8.52
N PRO A 213 5.63 -15.36 -9.02
CA PRO A 213 6.86 -15.74 -9.72
C PRO A 213 7.84 -16.52 -8.84
N GLU A 214 7.82 -16.28 -7.51
CA GLU A 214 8.71 -16.94 -6.54
C GLU A 214 8.35 -18.42 -6.32
N LEU A 215 7.11 -18.83 -6.66
CA LEU A 215 6.62 -20.20 -6.52
C LEU A 215 6.64 -20.97 -7.85
N ARG A 216 7.37 -20.47 -8.86
CA ARG A 216 7.43 -21.09 -10.18
C ARG A 216 8.00 -22.51 -10.07
N GLY A 217 7.25 -23.48 -10.60
CA GLY A 217 7.61 -24.91 -10.53
C GLY A 217 7.20 -25.62 -9.23
N LYS A 218 6.69 -24.88 -8.22
CA LYS A 218 6.22 -25.46 -6.94
C LYS A 218 4.71 -25.65 -6.86
N GLY A 219 4.01 -25.31 -7.94
CA GLY A 219 2.57 -25.50 -8.04
C GLY A 219 2.20 -26.98 -7.87
N GLY A 220 1.40 -27.28 -6.86
CA GLY A 220 0.92 -28.63 -6.56
C GLY A 220 1.82 -29.45 -5.64
N CYS A 221 3.03 -28.97 -5.31
CA CYS A 221 3.88 -29.60 -4.32
C CYS A 221 3.25 -29.48 -2.92
N TRP A 222 3.42 -30.52 -2.11
CA TRP A 222 3.09 -30.44 -0.69
C TRP A 222 4.27 -29.88 0.10
N GLY A 223 3.97 -29.35 1.28
CA GLY A 223 4.96 -28.90 2.26
C GLY A 223 4.40 -28.93 3.67
N ILE A 224 5.31 -28.98 4.64
CA ILE A 224 4.98 -29.03 6.07
C ILE A 224 5.25 -27.66 6.67
N VAL A 225 4.27 -27.13 7.40
CA VAL A 225 4.39 -25.83 8.07
C VAL A 225 5.43 -25.91 9.19
N ASN A 226 6.55 -25.21 9.04
CA ASN A 226 7.62 -25.15 10.03
C ASN A 226 7.57 -23.86 10.88
N HIS A 227 6.89 -22.81 10.40
CA HIS A 227 6.67 -21.55 11.10
C HIS A 227 5.35 -20.91 10.66
N VAL A 228 4.59 -20.40 11.62
CA VAL A 228 3.31 -19.71 11.41
C VAL A 228 3.50 -18.22 11.65
N GLY A 229 3.48 -17.42 10.58
CA GLY A 229 3.45 -15.96 10.65
C GLY A 229 2.03 -15.39 10.56
N GLU A 230 1.88 -14.07 10.70
CA GLU A 230 0.57 -13.40 10.70
C GLU A 230 -0.20 -13.57 9.37
N PHE A 231 0.50 -13.52 8.23
CA PHE A 231 -0.10 -13.61 6.88
C PHE A 231 0.56 -14.65 5.96
N SER A 232 1.49 -15.42 6.50
CA SER A 232 2.30 -16.38 5.75
C SER A 232 2.72 -17.53 6.66
N CYS A 233 2.98 -18.68 6.06
CA CYS A 233 3.69 -19.76 6.71
C CYS A 233 5.03 -19.96 6.02
N THR A 234 6.04 -20.35 6.78
CA THR A 234 7.20 -21.00 6.18
C THR A 234 6.89 -22.48 6.10
N VAL A 235 7.13 -23.07 4.93
CA VAL A 235 6.84 -24.46 4.62
C VAL A 235 8.09 -25.15 4.12
N THR A 236 8.39 -26.32 4.68
CA THR A 236 9.46 -27.20 4.20
C THR A 236 8.89 -28.09 3.11
N THR A 237 9.55 -28.08 1.95
CA THR A 237 9.18 -28.85 0.75
C THR A 237 10.33 -29.75 0.34
N TRP A 238 10.12 -30.56 -0.71
CA TRP A 238 11.11 -31.54 -1.18
C TRP A 238 12.47 -30.93 -1.57
N ASP A 239 12.51 -29.68 -2.05
CA ASP A 239 13.75 -29.02 -2.49
C ASP A 239 14.22 -27.87 -1.59
N GLY A 240 13.47 -27.53 -0.54
CA GLY A 240 13.86 -26.46 0.38
C GLY A 240 12.71 -25.85 1.15
N GLU A 241 12.99 -24.73 1.81
CA GLU A 241 12.02 -24.00 2.62
C GLU A 241 11.59 -22.70 1.96
N TYR A 242 10.29 -22.40 2.05
CA TYR A 242 9.70 -21.25 1.39
C TYR A 242 8.73 -20.52 2.32
N THR A 243 8.83 -19.20 2.40
CA THR A 243 7.81 -18.38 3.06
C THR A 243 6.69 -18.06 2.08
N VAL A 244 5.51 -18.62 2.31
CA VAL A 244 4.37 -18.57 1.39
C VAL A 244 3.19 -17.88 2.07
N ARG A 245 2.57 -16.90 1.38
CA ARG A 245 1.35 -16.26 1.90
C ARG A 245 0.20 -17.27 1.99
N ILE A 246 -0.67 -17.10 2.99
CA ILE A 246 -1.80 -18.00 3.26
C ILE A 246 -2.69 -18.21 2.01
N ALA A 247 -2.88 -17.17 1.19
CA ALA A 247 -3.67 -17.25 -0.06
C ALA A 247 -3.10 -18.22 -1.13
N HIS A 248 -1.82 -18.58 -1.00
CA HIS A 248 -1.12 -19.53 -1.85
C HIS A 248 -0.92 -20.90 -1.19
N LEU A 249 -1.56 -21.15 -0.05
CA LEU A 249 -1.55 -22.43 0.64
C LEU A 249 -2.95 -23.02 0.66
N LYS A 250 -3.05 -24.31 0.37
CA LYS A 250 -4.28 -25.09 0.53
C LYS A 250 -4.06 -26.17 1.58
N PRO A 251 -4.86 -26.24 2.67
CA PRO A 251 -4.72 -27.31 3.64
C PRO A 251 -5.12 -28.63 2.99
N LEU A 252 -4.36 -29.69 3.26
CA LEU A 252 -4.72 -31.04 2.82
C LEU A 252 -5.66 -31.73 3.83
N ASN A 253 -5.83 -31.16 5.03
CA ASN A 253 -6.70 -31.66 6.10
C ASN A 253 -6.38 -33.10 6.52
N TYR A 254 -5.10 -33.47 6.51
CA TYR A 254 -4.63 -34.74 7.02
C TYR A 254 -4.83 -34.84 8.53
N LEU A 255 -5.14 -36.05 8.99
CA LEU A 255 -5.22 -36.38 10.40
C LEU A 255 -3.82 -36.33 11.04
N PRO A 256 -3.71 -36.18 12.37
CA PRO A 256 -2.39 -36.12 13.03
C PRO A 256 -1.45 -37.30 12.69
N ALA A 257 -1.99 -38.52 12.57
CA ALA A 257 -1.21 -39.69 12.18
C ALA A 257 -0.72 -39.62 10.72
N GLU A 258 -1.52 -39.06 9.82
CA GLU A 258 -1.16 -38.85 8.41
C GLU A 258 -0.12 -37.73 8.27
N CYS A 259 -0.21 -36.66 9.06
CA CYS A 259 0.83 -35.63 9.14
C CYS A 259 2.17 -36.21 9.63
N GLN A 260 2.14 -37.13 10.60
CA GLN A 260 3.35 -37.84 11.04
C GLN A 260 3.97 -38.68 9.93
N GLN A 261 3.15 -39.37 9.13
CA GLN A 261 3.67 -40.12 7.97
C GLN A 261 4.30 -39.19 6.94
N MET A 262 3.67 -38.05 6.66
CA MET A 262 4.25 -37.03 5.76
C MET A 262 5.54 -36.44 6.32
N GLN A 263 5.65 -36.24 7.64
CA GLN A 263 6.89 -35.81 8.28
C GLN A 263 8.01 -36.82 8.06
N LEU A 264 7.76 -38.12 8.25
CA LEU A 264 8.74 -39.17 7.98
C LEU A 264 9.22 -39.17 6.53
N ILE A 265 8.29 -38.99 5.58
CA ILE A 265 8.65 -38.87 4.15
C ILE A 265 9.48 -37.60 3.92
N SER A 266 9.10 -36.47 4.52
CA SER A 266 9.84 -35.21 4.41
C SER A 266 11.26 -35.32 4.95
N ASP A 267 11.44 -35.98 6.10
CA ASP A 267 12.73 -36.13 6.75
C ASP A 267 13.68 -36.95 5.87
N ARG A 268 13.18 -38.05 5.29
CA ARG A 268 13.92 -38.88 4.33
C ARG A 268 14.33 -38.10 3.08
N ILE A 269 13.41 -37.33 2.51
CA ILE A 269 13.69 -36.47 1.34
C ILE A 269 14.73 -35.40 1.69
N ASN A 270 14.61 -34.76 2.85
CA ASN A 270 15.53 -33.72 3.30
C ASN A 270 16.96 -34.27 3.48
N GLN A 271 17.10 -35.45 4.11
CA GLN A 271 18.41 -36.11 4.26
C GLN A 271 19.07 -36.41 2.92
N LEU A 272 18.30 -36.86 1.92
CA LEU A 272 18.81 -37.09 0.57
C LEU A 272 19.20 -35.78 -0.13
N ARG A 273 18.36 -34.75 -0.02
CA ARG A 273 18.60 -33.44 -0.64
C ARG A 273 19.89 -32.79 -0.13
N ASP A 274 20.19 -32.95 1.15
CA ASP A 274 21.36 -32.33 1.77
C ASP A 274 22.69 -32.98 1.29
N ASN A 275 22.65 -34.05 0.48
CA ASN A 275 23.82 -34.59 -0.21
C ASN A 275 24.20 -33.76 -1.45
N GLU A 276 25.43 -33.24 -1.48
CA GLU A 276 25.93 -32.35 -2.55
C GLU A 276 26.05 -33.01 -3.94
N ASN A 277 26.09 -34.35 -4.02
CA ASN A 277 26.35 -35.12 -5.25
C ASN A 277 25.11 -35.87 -5.78
N LEU A 278 23.90 -35.40 -5.45
CA LEU A 278 22.67 -36.06 -5.88
C LEU A 278 22.51 -35.98 -7.41
N GLU A 279 22.37 -37.13 -8.06
CA GLU A 279 22.18 -37.21 -9.52
C GLU A 279 20.81 -36.71 -9.96
N GLU A 280 20.69 -36.30 -11.23
CA GLU A 280 19.44 -35.79 -11.81
C GLU A 280 18.29 -36.81 -11.71
N ALA A 281 18.59 -38.11 -11.84
CA ALA A 281 17.59 -39.17 -11.68
C ALA A 281 17.02 -39.22 -10.26
N ALA A 282 17.87 -39.09 -9.24
CA ALA A 282 17.45 -39.05 -7.84
C ALA A 282 16.70 -37.74 -7.53
N HIS A 283 17.15 -36.61 -8.09
CA HIS A 283 16.44 -35.33 -7.96
C HIS A 283 15.01 -35.38 -8.54
N ASN A 284 14.84 -35.95 -9.73
CA ASN A 284 13.53 -36.15 -10.36
C ASN A 284 12.61 -37.05 -9.52
N MET A 285 13.19 -38.04 -8.83
CA MET A 285 12.45 -38.87 -7.88
C MET A 285 11.97 -38.07 -6.67
N LEU A 286 12.81 -37.21 -6.08
CA LEU A 286 12.41 -36.33 -4.98
C LEU A 286 11.31 -35.35 -5.41
N GLU A 287 11.40 -34.79 -6.62
CA GLU A 287 10.34 -33.94 -7.18
C GLU A 287 9.01 -34.69 -7.33
N HIS A 288 9.07 -35.95 -7.79
CA HIS A 288 7.89 -36.80 -7.90
C HIS A 288 7.23 -37.02 -6.53
N LEU A 289 8.03 -37.39 -5.52
CA LEU A 289 7.56 -37.58 -4.15
C LEU A 289 6.98 -36.29 -3.56
N GLY A 290 7.59 -35.14 -3.87
CA GLY A 290 7.13 -33.81 -3.47
C GLY A 290 5.77 -33.39 -4.04
N LYS A 291 5.24 -34.12 -5.03
CA LYS A 291 3.93 -33.87 -5.67
C LYS A 291 2.84 -34.87 -5.27
N LEU A 292 3.13 -35.78 -4.35
CA LEU A 292 2.15 -36.74 -3.84
C LEU A 292 0.99 -36.03 -3.12
N LYS A 293 -0.22 -36.57 -3.28
CA LYS A 293 -1.45 -36.08 -2.62
C LYS A 293 -2.03 -37.12 -1.66
N ARG A 294 -1.17 -38.04 -1.20
CA ARG A 294 -1.50 -39.12 -0.26
C ARG A 294 -0.47 -39.13 0.87
N PRO A 295 -0.86 -39.52 2.09
CA PRO A 295 0.03 -39.54 3.25
C PRO A 295 0.93 -40.77 3.35
N TYR A 296 1.14 -41.50 2.24
CA TYR A 296 1.91 -42.74 2.24
C TYR A 296 2.60 -42.98 0.89
N LEU A 297 3.69 -43.74 0.94
CA LEU A 297 4.38 -44.26 -0.24
C LEU A 297 3.78 -45.61 -0.64
N THR A 298 3.68 -45.85 -1.94
CA THR A 298 3.38 -47.18 -2.48
C THR A 298 4.60 -48.08 -2.37
N ALA A 299 4.40 -49.41 -2.49
CA ALA A 299 5.50 -50.36 -2.42
C ALA A 299 6.63 -50.09 -3.44
N VAL A 300 6.31 -49.54 -4.62
CA VAL A 300 7.31 -49.18 -5.64
C VAL A 300 8.04 -47.90 -5.25
N GLU A 301 7.32 -46.86 -4.84
CA GLU A 301 7.92 -45.58 -4.39
C GLU A 301 8.83 -45.78 -3.20
N GLU A 302 8.38 -46.57 -2.21
CA GLU A 302 9.16 -46.94 -1.03
C GLU A 302 10.45 -47.65 -1.44
N LYS A 303 10.36 -48.67 -2.31
CA LYS A 303 11.53 -49.42 -2.77
C LYS A 303 12.51 -48.54 -3.55
N LEU A 304 12.02 -47.65 -4.41
CA LEU A 304 12.85 -46.72 -5.17
C LEU A 304 13.56 -45.74 -4.23
N LEU A 305 12.84 -45.17 -3.26
CA LEU A 305 13.42 -44.26 -2.28
C LEU A 305 14.50 -44.97 -1.45
N SER A 306 14.24 -46.18 -0.95
CA SER A 306 15.21 -46.95 -0.18
C SER A 306 16.49 -47.30 -0.97
N VAL A 307 16.37 -47.61 -2.26
CA VAL A 307 17.55 -47.85 -3.12
C VAL A 307 18.39 -46.58 -3.22
N ILE A 308 17.77 -45.43 -3.45
CA ILE A 308 18.47 -44.14 -3.51
C ILE A 308 19.15 -43.85 -2.16
N GLU A 309 18.44 -44.00 -1.04
CA GLU A 309 19.01 -43.82 0.31
C GLU A 309 20.22 -44.72 0.57
N GLN A 310 20.19 -45.95 0.08
CA GLN A 310 21.30 -46.89 0.20
C GLN A 310 22.51 -46.47 -0.64
N GLU A 311 22.30 -46.07 -1.89
CA GLU A 311 23.39 -45.62 -2.79
C GLU A 311 24.08 -44.36 -2.25
N TYR A 312 23.33 -43.46 -1.61
CA TYR A 312 23.87 -42.23 -1.02
C TYR A 312 24.26 -42.36 0.47
N GLY A 313 24.21 -43.55 1.05
CA GLY A 313 24.69 -43.80 2.41
C GLY A 313 23.87 -43.12 3.53
N VAL A 314 22.60 -42.81 3.28
CA VAL A 314 21.71 -42.13 4.24
C VAL A 314 21.12 -43.11 5.28
N ASN A 315 21.23 -44.43 5.04
CA ASN A 315 20.50 -45.47 5.78
C ASN A 315 21.22 -46.11 7.00
N GLU A 316 22.26 -45.52 7.60
CA GLU A 316 22.94 -46.10 8.78
C GLU A 316 22.17 -45.98 10.11
N GLY A 317 20.85 -46.24 10.13
CA GLY A 317 20.02 -46.03 11.33
C GLY A 317 18.86 -46.98 11.60
N ASN A 318 18.52 -47.92 10.71
CA ASN A 318 17.42 -48.84 10.94
C ASN A 318 17.82 -50.29 10.64
N GLU A 319 18.58 -50.91 11.54
CA GLU A 319 18.59 -52.37 11.63
C GLU A 319 17.21 -52.85 12.11
N PRO A 320 16.56 -53.80 11.40
CA PRO A 320 15.36 -54.43 11.91
C PRO A 320 15.73 -55.24 13.15
N ILE A 321 15.12 -54.92 14.30
CA ILE A 321 15.20 -55.73 15.51
C ILE A 321 14.70 -57.14 15.14
N ALA A 322 15.63 -58.06 14.99
CA ALA A 322 15.34 -59.47 14.85
C ALA A 322 14.72 -59.98 16.16
N HIS A 323 13.42 -60.27 16.14
CA HIS A 323 12.78 -61.02 17.21
C HIS A 323 13.41 -62.43 17.25
N SER A 324 14.07 -62.74 18.37
CA SER A 324 14.38 -64.12 18.82
C SER A 324 13.45 -64.51 19.95
#